data_AF-A0A087U2V0-F1
#
_entry.id   AF-A0A087U2V0-F1
#
_cell.length_a   1.000
_cell.length_b   1.000
_cell.length_c   1.000
_cell.angle_alpha   90.00
_cell.angle_beta   90.00
_cell.angle_gamma   90.00
#
_symmetry.space_group_name_H-M   'P 1'
#
loop_
_entity.id
_entity.type
_entity.pdbx_description
1 polymer ?
#
loop_
_entity_poly.entity_id
_entity_poly.type
_entity_poly.pdbx_seq_one_letter_code
_entity_poly.pdbx_strand_id
1 'polypeptide(L)' 'MKPICLPEKGTDFLGSVGYAAGWGALEPGSKLRPKILQYVPVPIINNKMCEGWHRRRGINIVIYDEMVCAGYEFGG' A
#
# COMPACT_ATOMS: atom_id res chain seq x y z
N MET A 1 20.46 -14.18 -3.58
CA MET A 1 19.96 -12.85 -3.16
C MET A 1 20.08 -11.93 -4.36
N LYS A 2 19.01 -11.22 -4.75
CA LYS A 2 19.03 -10.29 -5.89
C LYS A 2 18.43 -8.94 -5.44
N PRO A 3 19.01 -7.81 -5.83
CA PRO A 3 18.44 -6.50 -5.52
C PRO A 3 17.16 -6.25 -6.33
N ILE A 4 16.36 -5.30 -5.89
CA ILE A 4 15.21 -4.78 -6.65
C ILE A 4 15.67 -3.67 -7.60
N CYS A 5 14.96 -3.52 -8.72
CA CYS A 5 15.21 -2.45 -9.69
C CYS A 5 14.58 -1.14 -9.21
N LEU A 6 15.21 -0.02 -9.55
CA LEU A 6 14.62 1.31 -9.37
C LEU A 6 13.72 1.63 -10.58
N PRO A 7 12.54 2.26 -10.37
CA PRO A 7 11.72 2.71 -11.48
C PRO A 7 12.34 3.90 -12.22
N GLU A 8 11.91 4.11 -13.46
CA GLU A 8 12.29 5.32 -14.20
C GLU A 8 11.62 6.56 -13.61
N LYS A 9 12.24 7.71 -13.81
CA LYS A 9 11.70 8.97 -13.29
C LYS A 9 10.38 9.29 -14.01
N GLY A 10 9.33 9.53 -13.24
CA GLY A 10 8.02 9.90 -13.77
C GLY A 10 7.18 8.72 -14.27
N THR A 11 7.58 7.47 -13.99
CA THR A 11 6.71 6.32 -14.24
C THR A 11 5.42 6.45 -13.41
N ASP A 12 4.28 6.39 -14.10
CA ASP A 12 2.97 6.31 -13.46
C ASP A 12 2.58 4.84 -13.28
N PHE A 13 2.19 4.49 -12.06
CA PHE A 13 1.77 3.14 -11.70
C PHE A 13 0.27 3.01 -11.45
N LEU A 14 -0.50 4.08 -11.68
CA LEU A 14 -1.94 4.10 -11.45
C LEU A 14 -2.66 2.94 -12.17
N GLY A 15 -3.49 2.19 -11.45
CA GLY A 15 -4.22 1.04 -12.00
C GLY A 15 -3.40 -0.24 -12.13
N SER A 16 -2.09 -0.18 -11.89
CA SER A 16 -1.25 -1.38 -11.79
C SER A 16 -1.43 -2.07 -10.44
N VAL A 17 -1.10 -3.36 -10.37
CA VAL A 17 -1.09 -4.13 -9.13
C VAL A 17 0.36 -4.28 -8.65
N GLY A 18 0.65 -3.74 -7.48
CA GLY A 18 1.91 -3.95 -6.76
C GLY A 18 1.84 -5.15 -5.81
N TYR A 19 2.98 -5.55 -5.27
CA TYR A 19 3.07 -6.60 -4.25
C TYR A 19 3.78 -6.05 -3.02
N ALA A 20 3.10 -6.10 -1.88
CA ALA A 20 3.71 -5.82 -0.58
C ALA A 20 4.11 -7.16 0.06
N ALA A 21 5.36 -7.28 0.51
CA ALA A 21 5.85 -8.47 1.20
C ALA A 21 6.47 -8.12 2.55
N GLY A 22 6.24 -8.95 3.57
CA GLY A 22 6.79 -8.73 4.90
C GLY A 22 6.37 -9.76 5.94
N TRP A 23 6.83 -9.53 7.17
CA TRP A 23 6.54 -10.37 8.35
C TRP A 23 5.65 -9.64 9.36
N GLY A 24 4.78 -8.75 8.88
CA GLY A 24 3.85 -7.97 9.72
C GLY A 24 2.82 -8.83 10.45
N ALA A 25 2.04 -8.22 11.33
CA ALA A 25 0.87 -8.87 11.92
C ALA A 25 -0.14 -9.23 10.82
N LEU A 26 -0.71 -10.43 10.88
CA LEU A 26 -1.76 -10.86 9.94
C LEU A 26 -3.15 -10.41 10.35
N GLU A 27 -3.31 -10.05 11.62
CA GLU A 27 -4.59 -9.62 12.18
C GLU A 27 -4.41 -8.28 12.92
N PRO A 28 -5.41 -7.39 12.85
CA PRO A 28 -5.39 -6.12 13.58
C PRO A 28 -5.16 -6.35 15.08
N GLY A 29 -4.20 -5.63 15.66
CA GLY A 29 -3.89 -5.70 17.10
C GLY A 29 -3.06 -6.91 17.55
N SER A 30 -2.79 -7.89 16.66
CA SER A 30 -2.00 -9.06 17.03
C SER A 30 -0.51 -8.73 17.22
N LYS A 31 0.09 -9.31 18.26
CA LYS A 31 1.56 -9.27 18.49
C LYS A 31 2.29 -10.44 17.83
N LEU A 32 1.56 -11.44 17.32
CA LEU A 32 2.16 -12.58 16.63
C LEU A 32 2.69 -12.15 15.27
N ARG A 33 3.85 -12.69 14.88
CA ARG A 33 4.50 -12.45 13.60
C ARG A 33 4.72 -13.78 12.88
N PRO A 34 4.40 -13.89 11.59
CA PRO A 34 4.57 -15.13 10.85
C PRO A 34 6.05 -15.48 10.75
N LYS A 35 6.38 -16.78 10.79
CA LYS A 35 7.75 -17.27 10.54
C LYS A 35 8.09 -17.31 9.06
N ILE A 36 7.07 -17.43 8.22
CA ILE A 36 7.17 -17.49 6.77
C ILE A 36 6.83 -16.11 6.20
N LEU A 37 7.61 -15.63 5.23
CA LEU A 37 7.36 -14.37 4.54
C LEU A 37 5.95 -14.40 3.93
N GLN A 38 5.18 -13.34 4.18
CA GLN A 38 3.87 -13.15 3.56
C GLN A 38 3.97 -12.11 2.45
N TYR A 39 3.05 -12.20 1.49
CA TYR A 39 2.91 -11.21 0.43
C TYR A 39 1.44 -11.02 0.06
N VAL A 40 1.10 -9.83 -0.42
CA VAL A 40 -0.26 -9.47 -0.81
C VAL A 40 -0.25 -8.60 -2.06
N PRO A 41 -1.10 -8.88 -3.07
CA PRO A 41 -1.31 -7.99 -4.21
C PRO A 41 -2.15 -6.77 -3.78
N VAL A 42 -1.68 -5.57 -4.11
CA VAL A 42 -2.34 -4.30 -3.79
C VAL A 42 -2.49 -3.45 -5.06
N PRO A 43 -3.71 -3.01 -5.42
CA PRO A 43 -3.89 -2.11 -6.55
C PRO A 43 -3.38 -0.72 -6.18
N ILE A 44 -2.66 -0.10 -7.10
CA ILE A 44 -2.20 1.28 -6.97
C ILE A 44 -3.35 2.20 -7.38
N ILE A 45 -3.70 3.13 -6.48
CA ILE A 45 -4.88 3.95 -6.60
C ILE A 45 -4.54 5.44 -6.62
N ASN A 46 -5.48 6.25 -7.09
CA ASN A 46 -5.30 7.70 -7.14
C ASN A 46 -5.19 8.29 -5.72
N ASN A 47 -4.19 9.15 -5.50
CA ASN A 47 -3.95 9.80 -4.21
C ASN A 47 -5.18 10.57 -3.70
N LYS A 48 -5.88 11.33 -4.56
CA LYS A 48 -7.11 12.07 -4.16
C LYS A 48 -8.25 11.14 -3.75
N MET A 49 -8.36 9.99 -4.41
CA MET A 49 -9.36 8.98 -4.06
C MET A 49 -9.04 8.40 -2.67
N CYS A 50 -7.78 8.07 -2.42
CA CYS A 50 -7.29 7.56 -1.15
C CYS A 50 -7.50 8.55 0.00
N GLU A 51 -7.20 9.84 -0.21
CA GLU A 51 -7.53 10.91 0.75
C GLU A 51 -9.03 10.96 1.05
N GLY A 52 -9.88 10.84 0.03
CA GLY A 52 -11.34 10.77 0.19
C GLY A 52 -11.79 9.56 1.01
N TRP A 53 -11.14 8.41 0.88
CA TRP A 53 -11.42 7.21 1.67
C TRP A 53 -11.07 7.41 3.14
N HIS A 54 -9.90 7.98 3.42
CA HIS A 54 -9.50 8.33 4.79
C HIS A 54 -10.42 9.38 5.40
N ARG A 55 -10.77 10.44 4.65
CA ARG A 55 -11.66 11.49 5.12
C ARG A 55 -13.04 10.97 5.49
N ARG A 56 -13.58 10.01 4.72
CA ARG A 56 -14.86 9.34 5.04
C ARG A 56 -14.82 8.55 6.36
N ARG A 57 -13.63 8.12 6.79
CA ARG A 57 -13.40 7.48 8.09
C ARG A 57 -13.02 8.47 9.20
N GLY A 58 -13.12 9.78 8.95
CA GLY A 58 -12.72 10.82 9.91
C GLY A 58 -11.22 11.01 10.05
N ILE A 59 -10.41 10.43 9.15
CA ILE A 59 -8.96 10.55 9.14
C ILE A 59 -8.58 11.61 8.12
N ASN A 60 -8.03 12.73 8.58
CA ASN A 60 -7.59 13.81 7.69
C ASN A 60 -6.09 13.63 7.37
N ILE A 61 -5.80 13.22 6.13
CA ILE A 61 -4.43 13.05 5.62
C ILE A 61 -4.26 13.88 4.34
N VAL A 62 -3.02 14.23 4.04
CA VAL A 62 -2.59 14.82 2.76
C VAL A 62 -1.54 13.90 2.17
N ILE A 63 -1.75 13.43 0.95
CA ILE A 63 -0.83 12.55 0.23
C ILE A 63 -0.10 13.40 -0.81
N TYR A 64 1.18 13.65 -0.56
CA TYR A 64 2.04 14.46 -1.42
C TYR A 64 2.43 13.70 -2.71
N ASP A 65 2.93 14.45 -3.71
CA ASP A 65 3.26 13.90 -5.03
C ASP A 65 4.42 12.89 -5.00
N GLU A 66 5.27 12.93 -3.97
CA GLU A 66 6.34 11.95 -3.74
C GLU A 66 5.83 10.64 -3.12
N MET A 67 4.53 10.56 -2.78
CA MET A 67 3.90 9.40 -2.16
C MET A 67 2.94 8.70 -3.12
N VAL A 68 2.76 7.40 -2.92
CA VAL A 68 1.80 6.57 -3.65
C VAL A 68 0.85 5.88 -2.68
N CYS A 69 -0.44 5.82 -3.01
CA CYS A 69 -1.41 5.04 -2.26
C CYS A 69 -1.74 3.73 -2.98
N ALA A 70 -1.84 2.64 -2.22
CA ALA A 70 -2.20 1.32 -2.73
C ALA A 70 -3.09 0.56 -1.73
N GLY A 71 -4.08 -0.17 -2.23
CA GLY A 71 -5.00 -0.97 -1.43
C GLY A 71 -6.47 -0.79 -1.79
N TYR A 72 -7.34 -1.30 -0.92
CA TYR A 72 -8.79 -1.36 -1.14
C TYR A 72 -9.54 -0.49 -0.11
N GLU A 73 -10.70 0.03 -0.51
CA GLU A 73 -11.50 0.95 0.32
C GLU A 73 -11.90 0.35 1.67
N PHE A 74 -12.19 -0.94 1.69
CA PHE A 74 -12.62 -1.67 2.88
C PHE A 74 -11.47 -2.43 3.57
N GLY A 75 -10.24 -2.30 3.08
CA GLY A 75 -9.12 -3.15 3.48
C GLY A 75 -9.12 -4.49 2.73
N GLY A 76 -8.12 -5.32 3.03
CA GLY A 76 -7.98 -6.70 2.56
C GLY A 76 -7.81 -7.65 3.73
#